data_AF-A0A9X7NYK3-F1
#
_entry.id   AF-A0A9X7NYK3-F1
#
_cell.length_a   1.000
_cell.length_b   1.000
_cell.length_c   1.000
_cell.angle_alpha   90.00
_cell.angle_beta   90.00
_cell.angle_gamma   90.00
#
_symmetry.space_group_name_H-M   'P 1'
#
loop_
_entity.id
_entity.type
_entity.pdbx_description
1 polymer ?
#
loop_
_entity_poly.entity_id
_entity_poly.type
_entity_poly.pdbx_seq_one_letter_code
_entity_poly.pdbx_strand_id
1 'polypeptide(L)'
;MGPRSKVLITPAELTELLRAGDPVTILDVRWSLEAPDGRQAYLDGHLPGAVYVSLEDELSDHTVPGRGRHPLPTGRNLEAAARRWGVRRDRPVVVYDDWNRAASARLWWLLTTAGVAHVRILDGGLPAWAKAGGALETGEVSPAPGNVTLLPEDLYEGLRPTLTADEAGGGARDGSLALLDARAPERFRAEVEPIDAAAGHIPGAKNLPFTALLDADGTFLPDHAIAGLLADRGVGADDTVGAYCGSGISATVIVAALAAGGRSAAMFPGSWSQWSADPSRPVARGED
;
A
#
# COMPACT_ATOMS: atom_id res chain seq x y z
N MET A 1 -20.06 5.44 9.87
CA MET A 1 -18.63 5.48 9.47
C MET A 1 -18.51 6.04 8.07
N GLY A 2 -17.81 7.17 7.92
CA GLY A 2 -17.47 7.73 6.61
C GLY A 2 -16.38 6.89 5.90
N PRO A 3 -16.09 7.16 4.61
CA PRO A 3 -15.09 6.41 3.85
C PRO A 3 -13.72 6.34 4.55
N ARG A 4 -13.25 7.45 5.12
CA ARG A 4 -11.98 7.53 5.84
C ARG A 4 -11.87 6.52 6.98
N SER A 5 -12.88 6.43 7.84
CA SER A 5 -12.92 5.46 8.95
C SER A 5 -12.98 3.99 8.50
N LYS A 6 -13.33 3.71 7.23
CA LYS A 6 -13.27 2.36 6.66
C LYS A 6 -11.85 1.98 6.21
N VAL A 7 -10.96 2.95 6.03
CA VAL A 7 -9.59 2.76 5.55
C VAL A 7 -8.57 3.02 6.65
N LEU A 8 -8.81 4.00 7.51
CA LEU A 8 -7.91 4.44 8.57
C LEU A 8 -8.52 4.20 9.95
N ILE A 9 -7.65 3.96 10.92
CA ILE A 9 -7.97 3.96 12.35
C ILE A 9 -6.93 4.80 13.09
N THR A 10 -7.37 5.68 13.98
CA THR A 10 -6.47 6.47 14.81
C THR A 10 -5.94 5.66 16.01
N PRO A 11 -4.82 6.05 16.63
CA PRO A 11 -4.37 5.45 17.88
C PRO A 11 -5.42 5.47 19.00
N ALA A 12 -6.19 6.57 19.10
CA ALA A 12 -7.27 6.69 20.08
C ALA A 12 -8.39 5.66 19.84
N GLU A 13 -8.86 5.51 18.60
CA GLU A 13 -9.88 4.52 18.25
C GLU A 13 -9.39 3.08 18.48
N LEU A 14 -8.12 2.79 18.15
CA LEU A 14 -7.55 1.47 18.41
C LEU A 14 -7.44 1.19 19.92
N THR A 15 -7.06 2.20 20.71
CA THR A 15 -6.98 2.09 22.17
C THR A 15 -8.33 1.75 22.77
N GLU A 16 -9.40 2.43 22.34
CA GLU A 16 -10.75 2.16 22.82
C GLU A 16 -11.24 0.77 22.42
N LEU A 17 -10.93 0.32 21.19
CA LEU A 17 -11.24 -1.03 20.74
C LEU A 17 -10.57 -2.09 21.62
N LEU A 18 -9.27 -1.91 21.91
CA LEU A 18 -8.52 -2.81 22.79
C LEU A 18 -9.04 -2.80 24.23
N ARG A 19 -9.42 -1.64 24.76
CA ARG A 19 -10.00 -1.50 26.11
C ARG A 19 -11.37 -2.13 26.25
N ALA A 20 -12.19 -2.09 25.20
CA ALA A 20 -13.50 -2.74 25.16
C ALA A 20 -13.39 -4.28 25.21
N GLY A 21 -12.20 -4.83 24.95
CA GLY A 21 -12.00 -6.27 24.84
C GLY A 21 -12.56 -6.85 23.53
N ASP A 22 -12.87 -5.99 22.56
CA ASP A 22 -13.34 -6.42 21.25
C ASP A 22 -12.20 -7.13 20.50
N PRO A 23 -12.46 -8.29 19.89
CA PRO A 23 -11.42 -8.98 19.13
C PRO A 23 -10.96 -8.14 17.93
N VAL A 24 -9.65 -8.03 17.73
CA VAL A 24 -9.01 -7.42 16.56
C VAL A 24 -7.78 -8.22 16.17
N THR A 25 -7.48 -8.32 14.88
CA THR A 25 -6.19 -8.81 14.40
C THR A 25 -5.30 -7.61 14.09
N ILE A 26 -4.12 -7.53 14.71
CA ILE A 26 -3.17 -6.44 14.47
C ILE A 26 -1.96 -7.02 13.73
N LEU A 27 -1.56 -6.39 12.63
CA LEU A 27 -0.47 -6.86 11.77
C LEU A 27 0.62 -5.78 11.64
N ASP A 28 1.85 -6.15 11.98
CA ASP A 28 3.05 -5.33 11.84
C ASP A 28 3.77 -5.72 10.54
N VAL A 29 3.91 -4.77 9.61
CA VAL A 29 4.58 -4.99 8.33
C VAL A 29 5.71 -3.98 8.14
N ARG A 30 6.58 -3.86 9.15
CA ARG A 30 7.78 -3.02 9.02
C ARG A 30 8.72 -3.52 7.93
N TRP A 31 9.05 -2.60 7.02
CA TRP A 31 9.88 -2.85 5.85
C TRP A 31 10.47 -1.53 5.35
N SER A 32 11.71 -1.57 4.89
CA SER A 32 12.33 -0.50 4.10
C SER A 32 13.26 -1.10 3.05
N LEU A 33 13.68 -0.30 2.06
CA LEU A 33 14.64 -0.76 1.06
C LEU A 33 16.02 -1.08 1.67
N GLU A 34 16.42 -0.40 2.75
CA GLU A 34 17.70 -0.61 3.42
C GLU A 34 17.66 -1.77 4.43
N ALA A 35 16.50 -2.00 5.03
CA ALA A 35 16.23 -3.07 5.99
C ALA A 35 14.88 -3.73 5.65
N PRO A 36 14.86 -4.67 4.67
CA PRO A 36 13.62 -5.30 4.21
C PRO A 36 13.05 -6.32 5.20
N ASP A 37 13.86 -6.87 6.11
CA ASP A 37 13.38 -7.69 7.21
C ASP A 37 13.24 -6.84 8.49
N GLY A 38 12.01 -6.42 8.79
CA GLY A 38 11.65 -5.70 10.01
C GLY A 38 11.46 -6.58 11.25
N ARG A 39 11.69 -7.90 11.18
CA ARG A 39 11.38 -8.84 12.26
C ARG A 39 12.06 -8.49 13.57
N GLN A 40 13.34 -8.11 13.53
CA GLN A 40 14.06 -7.78 14.77
C GLN A 40 13.44 -6.56 15.46
N ALA A 41 13.12 -5.51 14.69
CA ALA A 41 12.44 -4.33 15.24
C ALA A 41 11.06 -4.69 15.83
N TYR A 42 10.36 -5.65 15.22
CA TYR A 42 9.15 -6.26 15.79
C TYR A 42 9.38 -6.94 17.13
N LEU A 43 10.36 -7.83 17.23
CA LEU A 43 10.67 -8.51 18.48
C LEU A 43 11.06 -7.51 19.59
N ASP A 44 11.71 -6.41 19.24
CA ASP A 44 12.17 -5.37 20.18
C ASP A 44 11.02 -4.48 20.70
N GLY A 45 9.89 -4.41 19.98
CA GLY A 45 8.73 -3.60 20.39
C GLY A 45 7.66 -3.49 19.32
N HIS A 46 6.43 -3.90 19.62
CA HIS A 46 5.28 -3.87 18.72
C HIS A 46 3.98 -3.56 19.48
N LEU A 47 2.89 -3.28 18.75
CA LEU A 47 1.57 -3.10 19.36
C LEU A 47 1.11 -4.39 20.06
N PRO A 48 0.36 -4.32 21.18
CA PRO A 48 -0.08 -5.51 21.90
C PRO A 48 -0.82 -6.51 21.01
N GLY A 49 -0.38 -7.77 21.02
CA GLY A 49 -0.95 -8.84 20.19
C GLY A 49 -0.72 -8.71 18.68
N ALA A 50 0.11 -7.77 18.22
CA ALA A 50 0.45 -7.63 16.81
C ALA A 50 1.26 -8.83 16.31
N VAL A 51 1.06 -9.22 15.06
CA VAL A 51 1.79 -10.31 14.41
C VAL A 51 2.62 -9.75 13.27
N TYR A 52 3.90 -10.12 13.20
CA TYR A 52 4.79 -9.71 12.11
C TYR A 52 4.41 -10.36 10.78
N VAL A 53 4.48 -9.56 9.72
CA VAL A 53 4.22 -9.93 8.33
C VAL A 53 5.43 -9.55 7.48
N SER A 54 6.05 -10.53 6.80
CA SER A 54 7.16 -10.25 5.88
C SER A 54 6.64 -9.73 4.54
N LEU A 55 7.03 -8.50 4.16
CA LEU A 55 6.63 -7.94 2.87
C LEU A 55 7.25 -8.70 1.68
N GLU A 56 8.52 -9.09 1.80
CA GLU A 56 9.25 -9.80 0.74
C GLU A 56 8.74 -11.24 0.61
N ASP A 57 8.51 -11.94 1.73
CA ASP A 57 8.19 -13.38 1.67
C ASP A 57 6.70 -13.70 1.58
N GLU A 58 5.84 -12.81 2.11
CA GLU A 58 4.41 -13.12 2.23
C GLU A 58 3.49 -12.15 1.47
N LEU A 59 3.98 -10.96 1.09
CA LEU A 59 3.24 -9.96 0.30
C LEU A 59 3.76 -9.79 -1.13
N SER A 60 4.72 -10.63 -1.51
CA SER A 60 5.34 -10.68 -2.83
C SER A 60 5.62 -12.14 -3.24
N ASP A 61 5.66 -12.41 -4.53
CA ASP A 61 6.11 -13.69 -5.07
C ASP A 61 7.23 -13.48 -6.10
N HIS A 62 8.47 -13.48 -5.61
CA HIS A 62 9.66 -13.27 -6.42
C HIS A 62 9.97 -14.40 -7.41
N THR A 63 9.19 -15.49 -7.39
CA THR A 63 9.35 -16.58 -8.36
C THR A 63 8.67 -16.28 -9.70
N VAL A 64 7.81 -15.24 -9.75
CA VAL A 64 7.04 -14.88 -10.95
C VAL A 64 7.83 -13.88 -11.82
N PRO A 65 8.36 -14.30 -12.99
CA PRO A 65 9.12 -13.40 -13.86
C PRO A 65 8.22 -12.40 -14.58
N GLY A 66 8.79 -11.26 -15.01
CA GLY A 66 8.13 -10.30 -15.89
C GLY A 66 6.98 -9.51 -15.25
N ARG A 67 6.80 -9.58 -13.93
CA ARG A 67 5.74 -8.88 -13.17
C ARG A 67 6.29 -7.80 -12.23
N GLY A 68 7.49 -7.29 -12.52
CA GLY A 68 8.19 -6.30 -11.71
C GLY A 68 8.98 -6.93 -10.54
N ARG A 69 9.55 -6.10 -9.66
CA ARG A 69 10.39 -6.57 -8.54
C ARG A 69 9.62 -7.16 -7.37
N HIS A 70 8.37 -6.74 -7.16
CA HIS A 70 7.49 -7.26 -6.10
C HIS A 70 6.15 -7.78 -6.68
N PRO A 71 6.19 -8.86 -7.50
CA PRO A 71 4.97 -9.45 -8.06
C PRO A 71 3.97 -9.80 -6.96
N LEU A 72 2.67 -9.72 -7.26
CA LEU A 72 1.63 -10.12 -6.31
C LEU A 72 1.75 -11.62 -5.97
N PRO A 73 1.55 -12.01 -4.70
CA PRO A 73 1.39 -13.42 -4.36
C PRO A 73 0.07 -13.96 -4.93
N THR A 74 -0.03 -15.28 -5.07
CA THR A 74 -1.34 -15.90 -5.34
C THR A 74 -2.28 -15.68 -4.16
N GLY A 75 -3.58 -15.61 -4.43
CA GLY A 75 -4.62 -15.52 -3.40
C GLY A 75 -4.56 -16.70 -2.42
N ARG A 76 -4.15 -17.88 -2.89
CA ARG A 76 -3.92 -19.07 -2.04
C ARG A 76 -2.75 -18.88 -1.07
N ASN A 77 -1.62 -18.34 -1.53
CA ASN A 77 -0.46 -18.08 -0.67
C ASN A 77 -0.78 -16.99 0.35
N LEU A 78 -1.46 -15.93 -0.07
CA LEU A 78 -1.93 -14.87 0.83
C LEU A 78 -2.94 -15.41 1.84
N GLU A 79 -3.86 -16.32 1.45
CA GLU A 79 -4.82 -16.93 2.37
C GLU A 79 -4.10 -17.76 3.44
N ALA A 80 -3.13 -18.58 3.03
CA ALA A 80 -2.34 -19.38 3.94
C ALA A 80 -1.57 -18.50 4.95
N ALA A 81 -0.97 -17.41 4.47
CA ALA A 81 -0.28 -16.45 5.33
C ALA A 81 -1.25 -15.72 6.28
N ALA A 82 -2.36 -15.20 5.76
CA ALA A 82 -3.40 -14.53 6.56
C ALA A 82 -3.98 -15.44 7.66
N ARG A 83 -4.15 -16.73 7.39
CA ARG A 83 -4.52 -17.69 8.44
C ARG A 83 -3.41 -17.87 9.48
N ARG A 84 -2.13 -17.93 9.10
CA ARG A 84 -1.03 -17.97 10.09
C ARG A 84 -0.99 -16.72 10.96
N TRP A 85 -1.27 -15.54 10.39
CA TRP A 85 -1.34 -14.29 11.16
C TRP A 85 -2.61 -14.17 12.04
N GLY A 86 -3.50 -15.17 12.02
CA GLY A 86 -4.70 -15.17 12.84
C GLY A 86 -5.86 -14.32 12.29
N VAL A 87 -5.83 -13.95 11.00
CA VAL A 87 -6.92 -13.17 10.37
C VAL A 87 -8.23 -13.97 10.35
N ARG A 88 -9.30 -13.36 10.85
CA ARG A 88 -10.63 -13.99 10.93
C ARG A 88 -11.71 -13.12 10.31
N ARG A 89 -12.79 -13.76 9.87
CA ARG A 89 -13.93 -13.09 9.21
C ARG A 89 -14.82 -12.28 10.17
N ASP A 90 -14.76 -12.58 11.46
CA ASP A 90 -15.65 -12.06 12.49
C ASP A 90 -15.12 -10.81 13.22
N ARG A 91 -13.95 -10.31 12.82
CA ARG A 91 -13.26 -9.21 13.50
C ARG A 91 -12.52 -8.30 12.52
N PRO A 92 -12.30 -7.02 12.88
CA PRO A 92 -11.49 -6.14 12.06
C PRO A 92 -10.02 -6.54 12.06
N VAL A 93 -9.32 -6.14 11.00
CA VAL A 93 -7.87 -6.20 10.86
C VAL A 93 -7.32 -4.78 10.90
N VAL A 94 -6.30 -4.54 11.70
CA VAL A 94 -5.54 -3.30 11.73
C VAL A 94 -4.12 -3.60 11.28
N VAL A 95 -3.63 -2.84 10.30
CA VAL A 95 -2.29 -3.01 9.73
C VAL A 95 -1.47 -1.75 10.00
N TYR A 96 -0.18 -1.90 10.31
CA TYR A 96 0.70 -0.77 10.52
C TYR A 96 2.15 -1.08 10.16
N ASP A 97 2.94 -0.03 10.05
CA ASP A 97 4.40 -0.07 9.98
C ASP A 97 4.92 1.13 10.80
N ASP A 98 6.21 1.45 10.79
CA ASP A 98 6.82 2.52 11.58
C ASP A 98 7.43 3.65 10.75
N TRP A 99 7.28 3.60 9.43
CA TRP A 99 7.97 4.52 8.53
C TRP A 99 6.99 5.41 7.77
N ASN A 100 6.64 5.04 6.54
CA ASN A 100 5.98 5.93 5.58
C ASN A 100 4.67 5.35 5.03
N ARG A 101 4.05 4.43 5.77
CA ARG A 101 2.80 3.74 5.41
C ARG A 101 2.87 2.85 4.16
N ALA A 102 3.98 2.79 3.44
CA ALA A 102 4.04 2.09 2.16
C ALA A 102 3.79 0.58 2.31
N ALA A 103 4.37 -0.03 3.34
CA ALA A 103 4.22 -1.46 3.59
C ALA A 103 2.84 -1.81 4.18
N SER A 104 2.34 -0.99 5.11
CA SER A 104 0.99 -1.16 5.65
C SER A 104 -0.11 -0.91 4.62
N ALA A 105 0.06 0.08 3.75
CA ALA A 105 -0.83 0.30 2.62
C ALA A 105 -0.79 -0.86 1.62
N ARG A 106 0.38 -1.49 1.41
CA ARG A 106 0.52 -2.68 0.57
C ARG A 106 -0.24 -3.87 1.15
N LEU A 107 -0.09 -4.14 2.44
CA LEU A 107 -0.84 -5.21 3.13
C LEU A 107 -2.35 -4.92 3.12
N TRP A 108 -2.76 -3.69 3.41
CA TRP A 108 -4.16 -3.26 3.32
C TRP A 108 -4.73 -3.48 1.92
N TRP A 109 -3.99 -3.08 0.88
CA TRP A 109 -4.40 -3.22 -0.50
C TRP A 109 -4.57 -4.69 -0.88
N LEU A 110 -3.62 -5.57 -0.54
CA LEU A 110 -3.70 -7.00 -0.81
C LEU A 110 -4.90 -7.65 -0.11
N LEU A 111 -5.08 -7.43 1.19
CA LEU A 111 -6.19 -8.05 1.94
C LEU A 111 -7.55 -7.58 1.43
N THR A 112 -7.69 -6.30 1.08
CA THR A 112 -8.95 -5.77 0.55
C THR A 112 -9.20 -6.16 -0.91
N THR A 113 -8.15 -6.29 -1.72
CA THR A 113 -8.21 -6.88 -3.08
C THR A 113 -8.67 -8.34 -3.03
N ALA A 114 -8.27 -9.05 -1.97
CA ALA A 114 -8.60 -10.44 -1.72
C ALA A 114 -9.93 -10.66 -0.95
N GLY A 115 -10.70 -9.60 -0.69
CA GLY A 115 -12.04 -9.68 -0.12
C GLY A 115 -12.17 -9.58 1.40
N VAL A 116 -11.12 -9.20 2.13
CA VAL A 116 -11.25 -8.90 3.57
C VAL A 116 -11.94 -7.54 3.76
N ALA A 117 -13.14 -7.56 4.35
CA ALA A 117 -14.03 -6.39 4.37
C ALA A 117 -13.61 -5.26 5.34
N HIS A 118 -12.96 -5.59 6.45
CA HIS A 118 -12.70 -4.65 7.55
C HIS A 118 -11.21 -4.53 7.87
N VAL A 119 -10.43 -4.07 6.88
CA VAL A 119 -8.99 -3.80 7.04
C VAL A 119 -8.76 -2.30 7.13
N ARG A 120 -8.10 -1.85 8.20
CA ARG A 120 -7.76 -0.44 8.42
C ARG A 120 -6.27 -0.26 8.66
N ILE A 121 -5.71 0.82 8.13
CA ILE A 121 -4.32 1.24 8.38
C ILE A 121 -4.31 2.09 9.65
N LEU A 122 -3.40 1.82 10.57
CA LEU A 122 -3.17 2.70 11.72
C LEU A 122 -2.55 4.02 11.23
N ASP A 123 -3.31 5.10 11.35
CA ASP A 123 -2.91 6.42 10.88
C ASP A 123 -1.73 6.96 11.70
N GLY A 124 -0.64 7.32 11.04
CA GLY A 124 0.64 7.66 11.68
C GLY A 124 1.46 6.47 12.22
N GLY A 125 0.94 5.24 12.11
CA GLY A 125 1.66 4.01 12.44
C GLY A 125 2.14 3.89 13.89
N LEU A 126 3.22 3.13 14.09
CA LEU A 126 3.84 2.92 15.40
C LEU A 126 4.28 4.22 16.10
N PRO A 127 4.88 5.22 15.41
CA PRO A 127 5.22 6.49 16.03
C PRO A 127 4.01 7.22 16.64
N ALA A 128 2.89 7.28 15.92
CA ALA A 128 1.67 7.91 16.43
C ALA A 128 1.06 7.13 17.60
N TRP A 129 1.11 5.80 17.56
CA TRP A 129 0.72 4.95 18.69
C TRP A 129 1.52 5.26 19.95
N ALA A 130 2.85 5.28 19.85
CA ALA A 130 3.73 5.58 20.96
C ALA A 130 3.51 7.01 21.50
N LYS A 131 3.36 7.99 20.60
CA LYS A 131 3.07 9.39 20.96
C LYS A 131 1.72 9.54 21.70
N ALA A 132 0.74 8.70 21.37
CA ALA A 132 -0.55 8.64 22.06
C ALA A 132 -0.49 7.92 23.42
N GLY A 133 0.69 7.46 23.86
CA GLY A 133 0.86 6.72 25.11
C GLY A 133 0.42 5.26 25.03
N GLY A 134 0.33 4.71 23.82
CA GLY A 134 0.01 3.30 23.59
C GLY A 134 1.10 2.38 24.16
N ALA A 135 0.69 1.28 24.80
CA ALA A 135 1.61 0.28 25.32
C ALA A 135 2.30 -0.49 24.17
N LEU A 136 3.49 -1.02 24.43
CA LEU A 136 4.20 -1.92 23.52
C LEU A 136 4.43 -3.27 24.20
N GLU A 137 4.40 -4.33 23.40
CA GLU A 137 4.84 -5.67 23.76
C GLU A 137 6.15 -6.02 23.05
N THR A 138 6.86 -7.04 23.55
CA THR A 138 8.13 -7.51 23.01
C THR A 138 8.06 -9.02 22.79
N GLY A 139 8.88 -9.55 21.89
CA GLY A 139 8.93 -10.97 21.57
C GLY A 139 7.98 -11.37 20.43
N GLU A 140 7.75 -12.66 20.27
CA GLU A 140 6.95 -13.19 19.17
C GLU A 140 5.52 -13.50 19.61
N VAL A 141 4.54 -12.97 18.89
CA VAL A 141 3.13 -13.36 19.00
C VAL A 141 2.81 -14.49 18.02
N SER A 142 2.37 -15.63 18.55
CA SER A 142 1.88 -16.78 17.77
C SER A 142 0.37 -16.98 17.99
N PRO A 143 -0.50 -16.45 17.12
CA PRO A 143 -1.95 -16.56 17.29
C PRO A 143 -2.46 -17.95 16.92
N ALA A 144 -3.67 -18.29 17.37
CA ALA A 144 -4.40 -19.42 16.80
C ALA A 144 -4.69 -19.16 15.31
N PRO A 145 -4.55 -20.17 14.42
CA PRO A 145 -4.81 -19.99 13.00
C PRO A 145 -6.18 -19.39 12.71
N GLY A 146 -6.20 -18.40 11.83
CA GLY A 146 -7.37 -17.69 11.37
C GLY A 146 -8.32 -18.56 10.54
N ASN A 147 -9.50 -18.01 10.22
CA ASN A 147 -10.55 -18.71 9.47
C ASN A 147 -11.01 -17.92 8.22
N VAL A 148 -10.17 -17.00 7.74
CA VAL A 148 -10.43 -16.22 6.53
C VAL A 148 -10.45 -17.12 5.29
N THR A 149 -11.26 -16.72 4.32
CA THR A 149 -11.25 -17.24 2.96
C THR A 149 -11.03 -16.05 2.03
N LEU A 150 -10.04 -16.15 1.15
CA LEU A 150 -9.69 -15.08 0.21
C LEU A 150 -10.10 -15.45 -1.21
N LEU A 151 -10.56 -14.46 -1.96
CA LEU A 151 -10.90 -14.58 -3.38
C LEU A 151 -10.54 -13.28 -4.09
N PRO A 152 -10.15 -13.31 -5.37
CA PRO A 152 -9.89 -14.49 -6.22
C PRO A 152 -8.48 -15.09 -6.02
N GLU A 153 -8.18 -16.20 -6.71
CA GLU A 153 -6.84 -16.82 -6.70
C GLU A 153 -5.80 -15.95 -7.42
N ASP A 154 -6.19 -15.26 -8.49
CA ASP A 154 -5.34 -14.30 -9.18
C ASP A 154 -5.62 -12.88 -8.67
N LEU A 155 -4.73 -12.35 -7.84
CA LEU A 155 -4.88 -11.00 -7.27
C LEU A 155 -4.69 -9.88 -8.30
N TYR A 156 -4.20 -10.17 -9.51
CA TYR A 156 -4.23 -9.20 -10.60
C TYR A 156 -5.66 -8.95 -11.10
N GLU A 157 -6.59 -9.88 -10.88
CA GLU A 157 -8.01 -9.75 -11.24
C GLU A 157 -8.90 -9.64 -9.98
N GLY A 158 -8.34 -9.04 -8.93
CA GLY A 158 -8.99 -8.94 -7.61
C GLY A 158 -10.14 -7.94 -7.52
N LEU A 159 -10.70 -7.80 -6.31
CA LEU A 159 -11.84 -6.91 -6.06
C LEU A 159 -11.50 -5.42 -6.09
N ARG A 160 -10.21 -5.06 -6.01
CA ARG A 160 -9.76 -3.70 -6.30
C ARG A 160 -9.26 -3.62 -7.73
N PRO A 161 -9.52 -2.51 -8.43
CA PRO A 161 -9.09 -2.36 -9.81
C PRO A 161 -7.57 -2.40 -9.91
N THR A 162 -7.08 -3.14 -10.90
CA THR A 162 -5.68 -3.19 -11.29
C THR A 162 -5.54 -2.67 -12.72
N LEU A 163 -4.30 -2.44 -13.13
CA LEU A 163 -3.94 -2.12 -14.51
C LEU A 163 -2.83 -3.07 -14.94
N THR A 164 -2.92 -3.53 -16.18
CA THR A 164 -1.79 -4.05 -16.92
C THR A 164 -0.85 -2.92 -17.35
N ALA A 165 0.35 -3.26 -17.79
CA ALA A 165 1.28 -2.28 -18.34
C ALA A 165 0.67 -1.57 -19.57
N ASP A 166 -0.07 -2.28 -20.42
CA ASP A 166 -0.65 -1.72 -21.63
C ASP A 166 -1.81 -0.77 -21.32
N GLU A 167 -2.67 -1.08 -20.36
CA GLU A 167 -3.75 -0.19 -19.92
C GLU A 167 -3.19 1.08 -19.25
N ALA A 168 -2.18 0.93 -18.38
CA ALA A 168 -1.54 2.07 -17.75
C ALA A 168 -0.92 3.01 -18.79
N GLY A 169 -0.12 2.47 -19.71
CA GLY A 169 0.53 3.27 -20.74
C GLY A 169 -0.41 3.80 -21.80
N GLY A 170 -1.41 3.03 -22.22
CA GLY A 170 -2.41 3.42 -23.21
C GLY A 170 -3.29 4.56 -22.68
N GLY A 171 -3.90 4.35 -21.52
CA GLY A 171 -4.81 5.32 -20.92
C GLY A 171 -4.13 6.62 -20.50
N ALA A 172 -2.87 6.57 -20.06
CA ALA A 172 -2.10 7.78 -19.77
C ALA A 172 -1.85 8.62 -21.04
N ARG A 173 -1.53 7.96 -22.16
CA ARG A 173 -1.20 8.63 -23.43
C ARG A 173 -2.41 9.23 -24.14
N ASP A 174 -3.57 8.57 -24.07
CA ASP A 174 -4.80 9.06 -24.70
C ASP A 174 -5.65 9.97 -23.80
N GLY A 175 -5.25 10.12 -22.52
CA GLY A 175 -5.91 10.98 -21.54
C GLY A 175 -7.14 10.38 -20.88
N SER A 176 -7.48 9.11 -21.14
CA SER A 176 -8.60 8.42 -20.48
C SER A 176 -8.30 7.99 -19.03
N LEU A 177 -7.01 8.00 -18.64
CA LEU A 177 -6.53 7.65 -17.31
C LEU A 177 -5.57 8.72 -16.78
N ALA A 178 -5.92 9.31 -15.63
CA ALA A 178 -4.98 10.10 -14.84
C ALA A 178 -4.02 9.15 -14.11
N LEU A 179 -2.91 8.79 -14.75
CA LEU A 179 -1.90 7.89 -14.18
C LEU A 179 -0.92 8.65 -13.28
N LEU A 180 -0.88 8.28 -12.01
CA LEU A 180 -0.04 8.92 -10.98
C LEU A 180 1.21 8.10 -10.71
N ASP A 181 2.39 8.73 -10.83
CA ASP A 181 3.67 8.17 -10.41
C ASP A 181 3.99 8.56 -8.96
N ALA A 182 4.00 7.59 -8.06
CA ALA A 182 4.28 7.74 -6.64
C ALA A 182 5.77 7.90 -6.29
N ARG A 183 6.69 7.80 -7.24
CA ARG A 183 8.14 7.92 -6.98
C ARG A 183 8.53 9.37 -6.67
N ALA A 184 9.72 9.52 -6.10
CA ALA A 184 10.34 10.82 -5.87
C ALA A 184 10.48 11.61 -7.20
N PRO A 185 10.35 12.94 -7.19
CA PRO A 185 10.36 13.75 -8.41
C PRO A 185 11.62 13.58 -9.27
N GLU A 186 12.78 13.42 -8.66
CA GLU A 186 14.06 13.19 -9.34
C GLU A 186 14.11 11.86 -10.10
N ARG A 187 13.39 10.83 -9.62
CA ARG A 187 13.25 9.56 -10.34
C ARG A 187 12.30 9.69 -11.53
N PHE A 188 11.21 10.43 -11.34
CA PHE A 188 10.25 10.73 -12.41
C PHE A 188 10.93 11.50 -13.55
N ARG A 189 11.68 12.57 -13.23
CA ARG A 189 12.35 13.42 -14.23
C ARG A 189 13.56 12.78 -14.91
N ALA A 190 13.94 11.55 -14.53
CA ALA A 190 15.14 10.85 -14.99
C ALA A 190 16.48 11.47 -14.54
N GLU A 191 16.48 12.22 -13.43
CA GLU A 191 17.70 12.82 -12.87
C GLU A 191 18.50 11.78 -12.08
N VAL A 192 17.81 10.85 -11.42
CA VAL A 192 18.38 9.76 -10.63
C VAL A 192 17.61 8.47 -10.91
N GLU A 193 18.29 7.40 -11.30
CA GLU A 193 17.70 6.06 -11.32
C GLU A 193 18.69 5.04 -10.76
N PRO A 194 18.54 4.68 -9.47
CA PRO A 194 19.51 3.81 -8.80
C PRO A 194 19.16 2.32 -8.93
N ILE A 195 17.96 1.98 -9.40
CA ILE A 195 17.40 0.63 -9.22
C ILE A 195 16.97 0.00 -10.55
N ASP A 196 16.30 0.75 -11.41
CA ASP A 196 15.59 0.24 -12.59
C ASP A 196 16.37 0.35 -13.90
N ALA A 197 15.98 -0.44 -14.91
CA ALA A 197 16.70 -0.57 -16.18
C ALA A 197 16.73 0.71 -17.03
N ALA A 198 15.80 1.64 -16.78
CA ALA A 198 15.74 2.93 -17.47
C ALA A 198 15.32 4.05 -16.51
N ALA A 199 15.94 5.21 -16.65
CA ALA A 199 15.56 6.44 -15.96
C ALA A 199 14.45 7.18 -16.72
N GLY A 200 13.43 7.65 -15.99
CA GLY A 200 12.27 8.35 -16.54
C GLY A 200 10.96 7.83 -15.99
N HIS A 201 9.88 8.06 -16.71
CA HIS A 201 8.51 7.69 -16.33
C HIS A 201 7.68 7.21 -17.53
N ILE A 202 6.48 6.67 -17.24
CA ILE A 202 5.50 6.24 -18.24
C ILE A 202 4.96 7.50 -18.92
N PRO A 203 5.05 7.66 -20.26
CA PRO A 203 4.61 8.89 -20.93
C PRO A 203 3.17 9.28 -20.62
N GLY A 204 2.93 10.54 -20.29
CA GLY A 204 1.60 11.07 -19.91
C GLY A 204 1.26 10.87 -18.43
N ALA A 205 2.12 10.21 -17.65
CA ALA A 205 1.94 10.10 -16.20
C ALA A 205 2.24 11.42 -15.49
N LYS A 206 1.56 11.66 -14.36
CA LYS A 206 1.74 12.84 -13.52
C LYS A 206 2.42 12.46 -12.21
N ASN A 207 3.48 13.16 -11.81
CA ASN A 207 4.20 12.82 -10.58
C ASN A 207 3.46 13.28 -9.32
N LEU A 208 3.03 12.35 -8.47
CA LEU A 208 2.49 12.59 -7.13
C LEU A 208 3.28 11.75 -6.12
N PRO A 209 4.43 12.23 -5.61
CA PRO A 209 5.21 11.49 -4.62
C PRO A 209 4.33 11.10 -3.45
N PHE A 210 4.31 9.81 -3.09
CA PHE A 210 3.38 9.32 -2.07
C PHE A 210 3.57 9.99 -0.70
N THR A 211 4.79 10.43 -0.39
CA THR A 211 5.12 11.17 0.84
C THR A 211 4.39 12.50 0.93
N ALA A 212 4.01 13.11 -0.20
CA ALA A 212 3.22 14.34 -0.21
C ALA A 212 1.77 14.13 0.27
N LEU A 213 1.32 12.88 0.44
CA LEU A 213 0.01 12.53 0.98
C LEU A 213 0.02 12.35 2.50
N LEU A 214 1.18 12.50 3.14
CA LEU A 214 1.37 12.35 4.56
C LEU A 214 1.74 13.70 5.20
N ASP A 215 1.24 13.95 6.40
CA ASP A 215 1.67 15.06 7.26
C ASP A 215 3.04 14.75 7.91
N ALA A 216 3.65 15.74 8.55
CA ALA A 216 4.96 15.63 9.18
C ALA A 216 5.00 14.59 10.31
N ASP A 217 3.86 14.25 10.91
CA ASP A 217 3.75 13.19 11.92
C ASP A 217 3.42 11.81 11.34
N GLY A 218 3.42 11.67 10.01
CA GLY A 218 3.21 10.43 9.28
C GLY A 218 1.73 10.04 9.10
N THR A 219 0.80 10.88 9.56
CA THR A 219 -0.63 10.66 9.31
C THR A 219 -1.01 11.04 7.87
N PHE A 220 -2.08 10.45 7.33
CA PHE A 220 -2.59 10.85 6.02
C PHE A 220 -3.15 12.27 6.07
N LEU A 221 -2.86 13.09 5.06
CA LEU A 221 -3.45 14.41 4.91
C LEU A 221 -5.00 14.35 4.89
N PRO A 222 -5.69 15.42 5.29
CA PRO A 222 -7.14 15.50 5.19
C PRO A 222 -7.60 15.51 3.72
N ASP A 223 -8.80 15.00 3.48
CA ASP A 223 -9.32 14.73 2.12
C ASP A 223 -9.30 15.98 1.21
N HIS A 224 -9.52 17.18 1.75
CA HIS A 224 -9.46 18.43 0.99
C HIS A 224 -8.04 18.79 0.51
N ALA A 225 -7.01 18.48 1.29
CA ALA A 225 -5.62 18.74 0.91
C ALA A 225 -5.18 17.75 -0.19
N ILE A 226 -5.59 16.48 -0.06
CA ILE A 226 -5.37 15.47 -1.11
C ILE A 226 -6.08 15.87 -2.41
N ALA A 227 -7.32 16.36 -2.34
CA ALA A 227 -8.04 16.87 -3.50
C ALA A 227 -7.32 18.05 -4.17
N GLY A 228 -6.74 18.96 -3.38
CA GLY A 228 -5.88 20.04 -3.88
C GLY A 228 -4.66 19.52 -4.66
N LEU A 229 -3.94 18.55 -4.10
CA LEU A 229 -2.77 17.94 -4.75
C LEU A 229 -3.10 17.29 -6.10
N LEU A 230 -4.30 16.70 -6.24
CA LEU A 230 -4.80 16.16 -7.50
C LEU A 230 -5.17 17.28 -8.48
N ALA A 231 -5.89 18.30 -8.01
CA ALA A 231 -6.32 19.43 -8.83
C ALA A 231 -5.13 20.23 -9.40
N ASP A 232 -4.06 20.41 -8.61
CA ASP A 232 -2.82 21.06 -9.04
C ASP A 232 -2.13 20.31 -10.19
N ARG A 233 -2.45 19.02 -10.34
CA ARG A 233 -1.98 18.16 -11.43
C ARG A 233 -3.03 18.05 -12.54
N GLY A 234 -4.11 18.81 -12.50
CA GLY A 234 -5.21 18.71 -13.45
C GLY A 234 -5.89 17.35 -13.43
N VAL A 235 -6.04 16.74 -12.24
CA VAL A 235 -6.86 15.53 -12.03
C VAL A 235 -8.16 15.95 -11.38
N GLY A 236 -9.24 15.95 -12.16
CA GLY A 236 -10.59 16.29 -11.74
C GLY A 236 -11.21 15.24 -10.83
N ALA A 237 -12.40 15.52 -10.29
CA ALA A 237 -13.11 14.62 -9.39
C ALA A 237 -13.63 13.35 -10.10
N ASP A 238 -14.03 13.48 -11.36
CA ASP A 238 -14.66 12.42 -12.16
C ASP A 238 -13.65 11.60 -13.01
N ASP A 239 -12.38 12.00 -13.01
CA ASP A 239 -11.35 11.29 -13.79
C ASP A 239 -11.14 9.87 -13.28
N THR A 240 -10.89 8.93 -14.20
CA THR A 240 -10.38 7.61 -13.83
C THR A 240 -8.93 7.76 -13.38
N VAL A 241 -8.60 7.27 -12.18
CA VAL A 241 -7.25 7.40 -11.61
C VAL A 241 -6.55 6.05 -11.60
N GLY A 242 -5.30 6.05 -12.06
CA GLY A 242 -4.37 4.94 -11.92
C GLY A 242 -3.17 5.35 -11.06
N ALA A 243 -2.53 4.42 -10.39
CA ALA A 243 -1.31 4.67 -9.63
C ALA A 243 -0.25 3.59 -9.87
N TYR A 244 1.01 4.02 -9.97
CA TYR A 244 2.18 3.14 -10.02
C TYR A 244 3.36 3.78 -9.28
N CYS A 245 4.41 3.01 -9.02
CA CYS A 245 5.63 3.50 -8.37
C CYS A 245 6.86 2.79 -8.94
N GLY A 246 7.83 2.41 -8.10
CA GLY A 246 8.94 1.55 -8.50
C GLY A 246 8.51 0.10 -8.73
N SER A 247 7.83 -0.52 -7.75
CA SER A 247 7.53 -1.97 -7.77
C SER A 247 6.19 -2.33 -7.12
N GLY A 248 5.22 -1.42 -7.08
CA GLY A 248 3.89 -1.70 -6.56
C GLY A 248 3.77 -1.71 -5.02
N ILE A 249 4.67 -1.05 -4.31
CA ILE A 249 4.55 -0.87 -2.84
C ILE A 249 4.01 0.53 -2.55
N SER A 250 4.78 1.59 -2.75
CA SER A 250 4.40 2.96 -2.35
C SER A 250 3.20 3.55 -3.09
N ALA A 251 2.88 3.05 -4.30
CA ALA A 251 1.66 3.43 -5.02
C ALA A 251 0.37 3.08 -4.23
N THR A 252 0.42 2.08 -3.37
CA THR A 252 -0.74 1.71 -2.53
C THR A 252 -1.11 2.79 -1.52
N VAL A 253 -0.19 3.68 -1.16
CA VAL A 253 -0.48 4.85 -0.32
C VAL A 253 -1.41 5.82 -1.05
N ILE A 254 -1.19 6.05 -2.36
CA ILE A 254 -2.14 6.82 -3.20
C ILE A 254 -3.51 6.14 -3.20
N VAL A 255 -3.55 4.82 -3.43
CA VAL A 255 -4.82 4.07 -3.47
C VAL A 255 -5.56 4.14 -2.13
N ALA A 256 -4.85 4.02 -1.01
CA ALA A 256 -5.41 4.15 0.34
C ALA A 256 -5.92 5.57 0.62
N ALA A 257 -5.14 6.60 0.27
CA ALA A 257 -5.52 7.99 0.44
C ALA A 257 -6.80 8.35 -0.33
N LEU A 258 -6.90 7.90 -1.59
CA LEU A 258 -8.10 8.11 -2.40
C LEU A 258 -9.30 7.33 -1.86
N ALA A 259 -9.09 6.07 -1.46
CA ALA A 259 -10.16 5.27 -0.85
C ALA A 259 -10.68 5.88 0.46
N ALA A 260 -9.81 6.49 1.26
CA ALA A 260 -10.17 7.22 2.46
C ALA A 260 -11.03 8.46 2.14
N GLY A 261 -10.76 9.13 1.01
CA GLY A 261 -11.62 10.20 0.46
C GLY A 261 -12.86 9.70 -0.30
N GLY A 262 -13.11 8.39 -0.33
CA GLY A 262 -14.27 7.80 -1.04
C GLY A 262 -14.10 7.64 -2.55
N ARG A 263 -12.89 7.79 -3.07
CA ARG A 263 -12.56 7.64 -4.50
C ARG A 263 -11.78 6.35 -4.75
N SER A 264 -12.12 5.62 -5.80
CA SER A 264 -11.37 4.43 -6.22
C SER A 264 -10.21 4.83 -7.13
N ALA A 265 -9.12 4.05 -7.10
CA ALA A 265 -8.00 4.18 -8.03
C ALA A 265 -7.46 2.79 -8.39
N ALA A 266 -7.15 2.60 -9.67
CA ALA A 266 -6.58 1.38 -10.18
C ALA A 266 -5.07 1.32 -9.90
N MET A 267 -4.57 0.15 -9.54
CA MET A 267 -3.14 -0.03 -9.26
C MET A 267 -2.47 -0.75 -10.43
N PHE A 268 -1.33 -0.23 -10.93
CA PHE A 268 -0.44 -1.00 -11.78
C PHE A 268 0.64 -1.70 -10.91
N PRO A 269 0.51 -3.01 -10.57
CA PRO A 269 1.35 -3.62 -9.55
C PRO A 269 2.80 -3.77 -10.01
N GLY A 270 3.03 -4.16 -11.26
CA GLY A 270 4.39 -4.31 -11.79
C GLY A 270 5.15 -2.98 -11.88
N SER A 271 4.43 -1.87 -12.00
CA SER A 271 4.96 -0.52 -11.82
C SER A 271 6.16 -0.23 -12.75
N TRP A 272 7.01 0.75 -12.42
CA TRP A 272 8.16 1.14 -13.24
C TRP A 272 9.11 -0.02 -13.52
N SER A 273 9.26 -0.93 -12.57
CA SER A 273 10.14 -2.09 -12.72
C SER A 273 9.71 -3.06 -13.81
N GLN A 274 8.40 -3.28 -13.97
CA GLN A 274 7.89 -4.06 -15.09
C GLN A 274 7.98 -3.26 -16.39
N TRP A 275 7.64 -1.97 -16.35
CA TRP A 275 7.64 -1.12 -17.54
C TRP A 275 9.03 -0.97 -18.16
N SER A 276 10.01 -0.57 -17.35
CA SER A 276 11.38 -0.30 -17.79
C SER A 276 12.17 -1.55 -18.18
N ALA A 277 11.76 -2.73 -17.71
CA ALA A 277 12.37 -4.00 -18.11
C ALA A 277 12.05 -4.40 -19.55
N ASP A 278 11.00 -3.83 -20.14
CA ASP A 278 10.64 -4.03 -21.55
C ASP A 278 11.18 -2.86 -22.39
N PRO A 279 12.29 -3.05 -23.14
CA PRO A 279 12.93 -1.97 -23.89
C PRO A 279 12.09 -1.47 -25.07
N SER A 280 10.99 -2.15 -25.43
CA SER A 280 10.07 -1.68 -26.47
C SER A 280 9.10 -0.60 -25.96
N ARG A 281 8.96 -0.45 -24.64
CA ARG A 281 8.05 0.53 -24.03
C ARG A 281 8.68 1.92 -24.02
N PRO A 282 7.90 2.96 -24.38
CA PRO A 282 8.42 4.32 -24.40
C PRO A 282 8.70 4.83 -22.99
N VAL A 283 9.70 5.69 -22.86
CA VAL A 283 10.11 6.32 -21.60
C VAL A 283 10.15 7.83 -21.81
N ALA A 284 9.39 8.57 -21.01
CA ALA A 284 9.44 10.02 -20.95
C ALA A 284 10.46 10.49 -19.89
N ARG A 285 10.95 11.72 -20.02
CA ARG A 285 11.98 12.34 -19.15
C ARG A 285 11.67 13.82 -18.99
N GLY A 286 12.15 14.42 -17.90
CA GLY A 286 11.85 15.82 -17.58
C GLY A 286 10.47 15.99 -16.94
N GLU A 287 9.94 17.21 -17.03
CA GLU A 287 8.60 17.56 -16.57
C GLU A 287 7.57 17.26 -17.69
N ASP A 288 6.42 16.71 -17.31
CA ASP A 288 5.23 16.50 -18.15
C ASP A 288 4.11 17.45 -17.67
#